data_AF-M1ZJ36-F1
#
_entry.id   AF-M1ZJ36-F1
#
_cell.length_a   1.000
_cell.length_b   1.000
_cell.length_c   1.000
_cell.angle_alpha   90.00
_cell.angle_beta   90.00
_cell.angle_gamma   90.00
#
_symmetry.space_group_name_H-M   'P 1'
#
loop_
_entity.id
_entity.type
_entity.pdbx_description
1 polymer ?
#
loop_
_entity_poly.entity_id
_entity_poly.type
_entity_poly.pdbx_seq_one_letter_code
_entity_poly.pdbx_strand_id
1 'polypeptide(L)'
;MNTLSLFLTIPYLMVVTECCMRMVPPDDVYIPSTLAPVESTMAPEVSTMTPEGLSTSAETEAPEVTMMTTPAMETSTVTEQLCKISAATCPDLASVVIDNVDMTTDTGGCIELSCVPGNVPFLGASFDNSEIPPPTAGDVGDDFIIIAPIPPQVVVGGLNGYYGLVCENNKLKATKYPLGITTFSGSGTHGADGSFSGKKSALNQLTCD
;
A
#
# COMPACT_ATOMS: atom_id res chain seq x y z
N MET A 1 26.04 34.74 -33.98
CA MET A 1 25.69 35.86 -33.07
C MET A 1 25.34 35.28 -31.71
N ASN A 2 25.55 36.01 -30.62
CA ASN A 2 25.78 35.41 -29.31
C ASN A 2 24.50 34.93 -28.61
N THR A 3 24.50 33.67 -28.18
CA THR A 3 23.53 33.10 -27.20
C THR A 3 24.01 33.20 -25.75
N LEU A 4 25.23 33.70 -25.50
CA LEU A 4 25.88 33.70 -24.18
C LEU A 4 25.22 34.59 -23.10
N SER A 5 24.17 35.37 -23.41
CA SER A 5 23.63 36.39 -22.50
C SER A 5 22.65 35.89 -21.43
N LEU A 6 22.21 34.63 -21.47
CA LEU A 6 21.12 34.15 -20.61
C LEU A 6 21.54 33.85 -19.16
N PHE A 7 22.82 33.58 -18.90
CA PHE A 7 23.31 33.02 -17.63
C PHE A 7 23.53 34.03 -16.48
N LEU A 8 23.15 35.31 -16.64
CA LEU A 8 23.54 36.40 -15.71
C LEU A 8 22.39 37.01 -14.90
N THR A 9 21.16 36.51 -15.00
CA THR A 9 19.97 37.14 -14.39
C THR A 9 19.31 36.33 -13.26
N ILE A 10 19.77 35.11 -12.98
CA ILE A 10 19.09 34.17 -12.05
C ILE A 10 19.86 33.88 -10.73
N PRO A 11 20.29 34.88 -9.94
CA PRO A 11 20.67 34.66 -8.53
C PRO A 11 19.77 35.38 -7.51
N TYR A 12 18.67 36.01 -7.93
CA TYR A 12 17.93 37.01 -7.12
C TYR A 12 16.73 36.50 -6.29
N LEU A 13 16.53 35.17 -6.18
CA LEU A 13 15.40 34.54 -5.47
C LEU A 13 15.83 33.73 -4.24
N MET A 14 16.73 34.30 -3.43
CA MET A 14 17.28 33.68 -2.20
C MET A 14 16.82 34.39 -0.91
N VAL A 15 15.66 35.05 -0.94
CA VAL A 15 15.07 35.79 0.20
C VAL A 15 13.54 35.60 0.22
N VAL A 16 12.94 35.63 1.41
CA VAL A 16 11.50 35.47 1.72
C VAL A 16 10.98 34.02 1.71
N THR A 17 11.12 33.33 2.85
CA THR A 17 9.98 32.87 3.68
C THR A 17 10.46 32.23 5.00
N GLU A 18 10.85 33.05 5.98
CA GLU A 18 10.74 32.66 7.40
C GLU A 18 9.37 33.09 7.91
N CYS A 19 8.48 32.15 8.25
CA CYS A 19 7.27 32.41 9.04
C CYS A 19 6.64 31.10 9.57
N CYS A 20 5.78 31.26 10.59
CA CYS A 20 4.88 30.22 11.12
C CYS A 20 5.55 29.01 11.82
N MET A 21 6.14 29.25 13.00
CA MET A 21 6.17 28.21 14.04
C MET A 21 4.74 27.80 14.41
N ARG A 22 4.45 26.50 14.58
CA ARG A 22 3.48 26.00 15.57
C ARG A 22 3.96 24.69 16.19
N MET A 23 4.16 24.70 17.50
CA MET A 23 4.15 23.46 18.28
C MET A 23 2.76 22.81 18.16
N VAL A 24 2.75 21.48 18.09
CA VAL A 24 1.58 20.64 18.40
C VAL A 24 2.02 19.76 19.57
N PRO A 25 1.37 19.85 20.75
CA PRO A 25 1.60 18.89 21.84
C PRO A 25 0.93 17.54 21.48
N PRO A 26 1.43 16.41 22.00
CA PRO A 26 0.69 15.16 21.92
C PRO A 26 -0.54 15.23 22.84
N ASP A 27 -1.72 14.92 22.30
CA ASP A 27 -2.92 14.72 23.11
C ASP A 27 -2.87 13.37 23.86
N ASP A 28 -3.50 13.34 25.03
CA ASP A 28 -3.54 12.18 25.94
C ASP A 28 -4.51 11.06 25.47
N VAL A 29 -4.75 10.10 26.38
CA VAL A 29 -5.82 9.07 26.37
C VAL A 29 -5.49 7.76 25.64
N TYR A 30 -4.95 6.81 26.41
CA TYR A 30 -5.63 5.52 26.56
C TYR A 30 -5.59 5.04 28.02
N ILE A 31 -6.72 4.56 28.55
CA ILE A 31 -6.89 4.21 29.97
C ILE A 31 -6.90 2.68 30.13
N PRO A 32 -6.01 2.08 30.95
CA PRO A 32 -6.09 0.66 31.26
C PRO A 32 -7.28 0.38 32.20
N SER A 33 -8.33 -0.23 31.65
CA SER A 33 -9.50 -0.63 32.44
C SER A 33 -9.12 -1.70 33.46
N THR A 34 -9.42 -1.44 34.73
CA THR A 34 -9.00 -2.27 35.88
C THR A 34 -10.11 -3.23 36.32
N LEU A 35 -9.72 -4.34 36.94
CA LEU A 35 -10.56 -5.44 37.42
C LEU A 35 -11.77 -5.01 38.28
N ALA A 36 -12.90 -5.70 38.11
CA ALA A 36 -14.02 -5.70 39.06
C ALA A 36 -14.76 -7.06 39.06
N PRO A 37 -14.79 -7.79 40.19
CA PRO A 37 -15.64 -8.99 40.36
C PRO A 37 -16.77 -8.77 41.38
N VAL A 38 -18.02 -9.03 40.98
CA VAL A 38 -19.23 -9.12 41.83
C VAL A 38 -20.13 -10.15 41.12
N GLU A 39 -20.38 -11.37 41.58
CA GLU A 39 -20.91 -11.90 42.86
C GLU A 39 -22.45 -11.80 43.00
N SER A 40 -23.11 -12.96 43.12
CA SER A 40 -24.43 -13.18 43.75
C SER A 40 -25.74 -12.65 43.08
N THR A 41 -26.95 -13.20 43.30
CA THR A 41 -27.44 -14.55 43.76
C THR A 41 -29.01 -14.63 43.71
N MET A 42 -29.61 -15.79 43.34
CA MET A 42 -31.07 -16.14 43.26
C MET A 42 -31.92 -15.42 42.17
N ALA A 43 -33.16 -15.84 41.79
CA ALA A 43 -34.08 -16.89 42.31
C ALA A 43 -34.95 -17.58 41.20
N PRO A 44 -35.59 -18.75 41.45
CA PRO A 44 -36.41 -19.51 40.48
C PRO A 44 -37.91 -19.68 40.88
N GLU A 45 -38.78 -20.18 39.96
CA GLU A 45 -40.08 -20.80 40.29
C GLU A 45 -40.58 -21.84 39.24
N VAL A 46 -41.31 -22.87 39.74
CA VAL A 46 -42.48 -23.62 39.18
C VAL A 46 -42.47 -24.12 37.71
N SER A 47 -42.86 -25.36 37.29
CA SER A 47 -43.10 -26.73 37.82
C SER A 47 -43.29 -27.66 36.56
N THR A 48 -43.83 -28.90 36.47
CA THR A 48 -44.60 -29.82 37.36
C THR A 48 -44.51 -31.31 36.90
N MET A 49 -45.30 -32.18 37.55
CA MET A 49 -45.61 -33.63 37.38
C MET A 49 -45.06 -34.42 36.14
N THR A 50 -44.35 -35.58 36.20
CA THR A 50 -44.34 -36.84 37.03
C THR A 50 -45.42 -37.91 36.69
N PRO A 51 -45.24 -39.22 36.99
CA PRO A 51 -44.07 -40.11 36.76
C PRO A 51 -44.38 -41.63 36.47
N GLU A 52 -43.55 -42.34 35.68
CA GLU A 52 -43.38 -43.83 35.71
C GLU A 52 -41.96 -44.18 35.19
N GLY A 53 -41.20 -45.19 35.68
CA GLY A 53 -41.35 -46.04 36.86
C GLY A 53 -40.20 -47.10 36.99
N LEU A 54 -40.09 -47.73 38.18
CA LEU A 54 -39.45 -49.03 38.49
C LEU A 54 -37.89 -49.19 38.58
N SER A 55 -37.41 -49.46 39.81
CA SER A 55 -36.28 -50.35 40.22
C SER A 55 -34.80 -50.01 39.86
N THR A 56 -33.86 -49.88 40.82
CA THR A 56 -33.15 -50.94 41.61
C THR A 56 -32.07 -51.68 40.80
N SER A 57 -30.77 -51.73 41.14
CA SER A 57 -29.96 -51.16 42.26
C SER A 57 -28.45 -51.37 42.04
N ALA A 58 -27.63 -50.90 43.01
CA ALA A 58 -26.22 -51.24 43.29
C ALA A 58 -25.12 -50.41 42.58
N GLU A 59 -24.03 -50.19 43.32
CA GLU A 59 -22.85 -49.40 42.92
C GLU A 59 -21.97 -50.12 41.90
N THR A 60 -21.15 -49.37 41.12
CA THR A 60 -19.69 -49.58 40.94
C THR A 60 -19.09 -48.53 40.00
N GLU A 61 -17.86 -48.09 40.30
CA GLU A 61 -16.88 -47.35 39.48
C GLU A 61 -17.24 -45.96 38.88
N ALA A 62 -16.29 -45.04 39.01
CA ALA A 62 -16.27 -43.76 38.34
C ALA A 62 -15.22 -43.77 37.20
N PRO A 63 -15.57 -43.39 35.96
CA PRO A 63 -14.60 -43.15 34.90
C PRO A 63 -14.02 -41.74 34.98
N GLU A 64 -12.87 -41.54 34.33
CA GLU A 64 -12.09 -40.31 34.39
C GLU A 64 -12.82 -39.07 33.85
N VAL A 65 -12.57 -37.91 34.46
CA VAL A 65 -12.89 -36.60 33.86
C VAL A 65 -11.91 -36.39 32.71
N THR A 66 -12.33 -36.75 31.50
CA THR A 66 -11.55 -36.54 30.28
C THR A 66 -11.37 -35.04 30.03
N MET A 67 -10.16 -34.55 30.29
CA MET A 67 -9.74 -33.19 29.99
C MET A 67 -9.81 -32.97 28.48
N MET A 68 -10.91 -32.37 28.02
CA MET A 68 -11.09 -31.93 26.63
C MET A 68 -10.07 -30.83 26.32
N THR A 69 -8.91 -31.22 25.80
CA THR A 69 -7.90 -30.30 25.28
C THR A 69 -8.53 -29.51 24.14
N THR A 70 -8.93 -28.28 24.45
CA THR A 70 -9.46 -27.34 23.45
C THR A 70 -8.37 -27.11 22.40
N PRO A 71 -8.62 -27.37 21.11
CA PRO A 71 -7.65 -27.02 20.08
C PRO A 71 -7.46 -25.51 20.11
N ALA A 72 -6.22 -25.05 20.26
CA ALA A 72 -5.91 -23.65 20.14
C ALA A 72 -6.27 -23.21 18.71
N MET A 73 -7.32 -22.40 18.57
CA MET A 73 -7.48 -21.63 17.35
C MET A 73 -6.33 -20.64 17.31
N GLU A 74 -5.39 -20.88 16.40
CA GLU A 74 -4.44 -19.89 15.90
C GLU A 74 -5.26 -18.76 15.25
N THR A 75 -5.78 -17.84 16.07
CA THR A 75 -6.33 -16.56 15.61
C THR A 75 -5.16 -15.74 15.09
N SER A 76 -4.78 -16.01 13.85
CA SER A 76 -3.82 -15.22 13.08
C SER A 76 -4.48 -13.89 12.67
N THR A 77 -4.80 -13.09 13.69
CA THR A 77 -5.33 -11.73 13.60
C THR A 77 -4.20 -10.73 13.82
N VAL A 78 -3.01 -11.02 13.27
CA VAL A 78 -2.08 -9.96 12.90
C VAL A 78 -2.67 -9.35 11.64
N THR A 79 -3.11 -8.09 11.72
CA THR A 79 -3.49 -7.32 10.55
C THR A 79 -2.22 -7.05 9.75
N GLU A 80 -1.86 -7.93 8.82
CA GLU A 80 -0.80 -7.65 7.87
C GLU A 80 -1.18 -6.40 7.08
N GLN A 81 -0.52 -5.28 7.41
CA GLN A 81 -0.44 -4.11 6.56
C GLN A 81 0.49 -4.45 5.39
N LEU A 82 0.02 -5.38 4.56
CA LEU A 82 0.78 -6.14 3.58
C LEU A 82 1.46 -5.18 2.61
N CYS A 83 2.78 -5.04 2.75
CA CYS A 83 3.58 -4.07 2.01
C CYS A 83 3.41 -4.27 0.51
N LYS A 84 2.83 -3.27 -0.16
CA LYS A 84 2.64 -3.27 -1.62
C LYS A 84 3.95 -3.47 -2.38
N ILE A 85 5.06 -3.00 -1.82
CA ILE A 85 6.42 -3.29 -2.27
C ILE A 85 7.23 -3.61 -1.02
N SER A 86 7.93 -4.74 -1.06
CA SER A 86 8.90 -5.20 -0.05
C SER A 86 9.97 -6.04 -0.75
N ALA A 87 11.14 -6.20 -0.13
CA ALA A 87 12.22 -7.04 -0.68
C ALA A 87 11.79 -8.51 -0.91
N ALA A 88 10.83 -9.02 -0.12
CA ALA A 88 10.29 -10.36 -0.27
C ALA A 88 9.35 -10.50 -1.48
N THR A 89 8.57 -9.46 -1.80
CA THR A 89 7.68 -9.42 -2.98
C THR A 89 8.39 -9.01 -4.28
N CYS A 90 9.52 -8.32 -4.16
CA CYS A 90 10.13 -7.55 -5.25
C CYS A 90 11.66 -7.74 -5.29
N PRO A 91 12.17 -8.97 -5.50
CA PRO A 91 13.61 -9.24 -5.50
C PRO A 91 14.36 -8.47 -6.60
N ASP A 92 13.73 -8.32 -7.77
CA ASP A 92 14.33 -7.70 -8.95
C ASP A 92 14.14 -6.17 -9.01
N LEU A 93 13.67 -5.53 -7.93
CA LEU A 93 13.32 -4.10 -7.90
C LEU A 93 14.49 -3.20 -8.35
N ALA A 94 15.72 -3.52 -7.94
CA ALA A 94 16.94 -2.80 -8.30
C ALA A 94 17.39 -3.01 -9.77
N SER A 95 16.68 -3.80 -10.57
CA SER A 95 16.87 -3.89 -12.03
C SER A 95 15.97 -2.93 -12.82
N VAL A 96 14.86 -2.49 -12.20
CA VAL A 96 13.88 -1.55 -12.79
C VAL A 96 14.10 -0.13 -12.28
N VAL A 97 14.50 0.02 -11.02
CA VAL A 97 14.84 1.30 -10.38
C VAL A 97 16.28 1.68 -10.72
N ILE A 98 16.45 2.78 -11.45
CA ILE A 98 17.73 3.27 -12.00
C ILE A 98 17.82 4.78 -11.76
N ASP A 99 18.97 5.31 -11.36
CA ASP A 99 19.34 6.74 -11.25
C ASP A 99 18.36 7.71 -10.54
N ASN A 100 18.87 8.43 -9.54
CA ASN A 100 18.18 9.49 -8.75
C ASN A 100 16.84 9.09 -8.08
N VAL A 101 16.54 7.80 -7.97
CA VAL A 101 15.42 7.29 -7.17
C VAL A 101 15.95 6.88 -5.78
N ASP A 102 15.55 7.62 -4.75
CA ASP A 102 15.73 7.22 -3.37
C ASP A 102 14.79 6.05 -3.04
N MET A 103 15.38 4.97 -2.52
CA MET A 103 14.67 3.79 -2.03
C MET A 103 14.80 3.73 -0.51
N THR A 104 13.70 3.99 0.19
CA THR A 104 13.64 3.96 1.66
C THR A 104 12.80 2.77 2.12
N THR A 105 13.02 2.30 3.35
CA THR A 105 12.22 1.24 3.97
C THR A 105 11.62 1.76 5.27
N ASP A 106 10.31 1.64 5.43
CA ASP A 106 9.60 2.07 6.63
C ASP A 106 9.76 1.08 7.81
N THR A 107 9.18 1.43 8.96
CA THR A 107 9.22 0.58 10.17
C THR A 107 8.44 -0.74 10.05
N GLY A 108 7.61 -0.91 9.01
CA GLY A 108 6.92 -2.16 8.67
C GLY A 108 7.69 -3.04 7.67
N GLY A 109 8.80 -2.56 7.11
CA GLY A 109 9.54 -3.25 6.04
C GLY A 109 9.01 -2.95 4.64
N CYS A 110 8.12 -1.96 4.48
CA CYS A 110 7.60 -1.55 3.20
C CYS A 110 8.59 -0.60 2.50
N ILE A 111 8.82 -0.81 1.21
CA ILE A 111 9.74 0.01 0.42
C ILE A 111 8.98 1.20 -0.18
N GLU A 112 9.39 2.41 0.17
CA GLU A 112 8.88 3.67 -0.39
C GLU A 112 9.88 4.30 -1.35
N LEU A 113 9.40 4.69 -2.52
CA LEU A 113 10.20 5.16 -3.66
C LEU A 113 9.93 6.66 -3.90
N SER A 114 10.98 7.46 -4.00
CA SER A 114 10.89 8.90 -4.25
C SER A 114 12.01 9.40 -5.16
N CYS A 115 11.77 10.42 -5.97
CA CYS A 115 12.86 11.10 -6.67
C CYS A 115 13.68 11.94 -5.69
N VAL A 116 15.01 11.96 -5.86
CA VAL A 116 15.90 12.95 -5.24
C VAL A 116 15.38 14.36 -5.58
N PRO A 117 15.31 15.32 -4.63
CA PRO A 117 14.68 16.62 -4.85
C PRO A 117 15.25 17.42 -6.04
N GLY A 118 14.41 17.68 -7.04
CA GLY A 118 14.72 18.47 -8.24
C GLY A 118 14.42 17.73 -9.54
N ASN A 119 14.60 16.41 -9.54
CA ASN A 119 14.42 15.54 -10.70
C ASN A 119 12.93 15.21 -10.95
N VAL A 120 12.56 14.89 -12.20
CA VAL A 120 11.20 14.49 -12.62
C VAL A 120 11.14 12.97 -12.81
N PRO A 121 10.13 12.25 -12.30
CA PRO A 121 10.03 10.81 -12.49
C PRO A 121 9.73 10.42 -13.94
N PHE A 122 10.46 9.45 -14.46
CA PHE A 122 10.22 8.79 -15.75
C PHE A 122 9.87 7.31 -15.51
N LEU A 123 8.70 6.89 -15.99
CA LEU A 123 8.21 5.51 -15.86
C LEU A 123 7.91 4.94 -17.24
N GLY A 124 8.71 3.96 -17.67
CA GLY A 124 8.50 3.19 -18.90
C GLY A 124 7.78 1.87 -18.63
N ALA A 125 6.95 1.43 -19.57
CA ALA A 125 6.34 0.11 -19.59
C ALA A 125 6.04 -0.36 -21.03
N SER A 126 5.99 -1.67 -21.24
CA SER A 126 5.64 -2.28 -22.53
C SER A 126 4.15 -2.62 -22.59
N PHE A 127 3.50 -2.42 -23.75
CA PHE A 127 2.11 -2.87 -23.94
C PHE A 127 1.98 -4.40 -23.79
N ASP A 128 2.96 -5.18 -24.23
CA ASP A 128 2.99 -6.65 -24.08
C ASP A 128 3.04 -7.10 -22.61
N ASN A 129 3.38 -6.20 -21.69
CA ASN A 129 3.44 -6.45 -20.25
C ASN A 129 2.40 -5.60 -19.47
N SER A 130 1.32 -5.18 -20.13
CA SER A 130 0.28 -4.32 -19.56
C SER A 130 -1.15 -4.79 -19.85
N GLU A 131 -2.06 -4.44 -18.94
CA GLU A 131 -3.51 -4.55 -19.12
C GLU A 131 -4.10 -3.34 -19.89
N ILE A 132 -3.29 -2.33 -20.22
CA ILE A 132 -3.64 -1.21 -21.09
C ILE A 132 -3.53 -1.67 -22.56
N PRO A 133 -4.58 -1.50 -23.38
CA PRO A 133 -4.48 -1.79 -24.81
C PRO A 133 -3.66 -0.71 -25.56
N PRO A 134 -2.86 -1.09 -26.57
CA PRO A 134 -2.29 -0.17 -27.55
C PRO A 134 -3.32 0.83 -28.11
N PRO A 135 -3.04 2.16 -28.14
CA PRO A 135 -3.95 3.16 -28.69
C PRO A 135 -4.25 2.97 -30.18
N THR A 136 -3.28 2.46 -30.95
CA THR A 136 -3.44 2.07 -32.36
C THR A 136 -2.84 0.69 -32.61
N ALA A 137 -3.08 0.14 -33.80
CA ALA A 137 -2.41 -1.09 -34.24
C ALA A 137 -0.90 -0.92 -34.53
N GLY A 138 -0.39 0.32 -34.52
CA GLY A 138 1.04 0.61 -34.64
C GLY A 138 1.79 0.43 -33.32
N ASP A 139 1.16 0.73 -32.18
CA ASP A 139 1.77 0.66 -30.85
C ASP A 139 1.78 -0.79 -30.26
N VAL A 140 1.57 -1.81 -31.09
CA VAL A 140 1.52 -3.22 -30.63
C VAL A 140 2.93 -3.78 -30.51
N GLY A 141 3.35 -4.11 -29.29
CA GLY A 141 4.73 -4.47 -28.96
C GLY A 141 5.65 -3.28 -28.69
N ASP A 142 5.16 -2.04 -28.85
CA ASP A 142 5.87 -0.83 -28.45
C ASP A 142 5.87 -0.63 -26.92
N ASP A 143 6.76 0.23 -26.46
CA ASP A 143 6.73 0.80 -25.12
C ASP A 143 5.91 2.10 -25.06
N PHE A 144 5.52 2.48 -23.84
CA PHE A 144 4.87 3.75 -23.52
C PHE A 144 5.44 4.34 -22.22
N ILE A 145 5.26 5.65 -22.08
CA ILE A 145 5.70 6.43 -20.92
C ILE A 145 4.48 6.88 -20.13
N ILE A 146 4.48 6.68 -18.81
CA ILE A 146 3.44 7.24 -17.92
C ILE A 146 3.76 8.71 -17.68
N ILE A 147 2.80 9.60 -17.98
CA ILE A 147 3.07 11.04 -18.00
C ILE A 147 3.31 11.58 -16.58
N ALA A 148 4.47 12.20 -16.39
CA ALA A 148 4.91 12.80 -15.15
C ALA A 148 4.23 14.15 -14.89
N PRO A 149 3.95 14.51 -13.63
CA PRO A 149 3.46 15.84 -13.32
C PRO A 149 4.57 16.87 -13.44
N ILE A 150 4.25 17.97 -14.13
CA ILE A 150 5.07 19.18 -14.15
C ILE A 150 4.28 20.27 -13.42
N PRO A 151 4.77 20.83 -12.30
CA PRO A 151 6.09 20.58 -11.70
C PRO A 151 6.11 19.32 -10.79
N PRO A 152 7.29 18.70 -10.56
CA PRO A 152 7.37 17.36 -9.95
C PRO A 152 6.96 17.31 -8.46
N GLN A 153 6.87 18.45 -7.76
CA GLN A 153 6.45 18.51 -6.35
C GLN A 153 4.97 18.11 -6.13
N VAL A 154 4.21 17.88 -7.21
CA VAL A 154 2.86 17.28 -7.17
C VAL A 154 2.88 15.80 -6.77
N VAL A 155 4.04 15.12 -6.82
CA VAL A 155 4.24 13.74 -6.30
C VAL A 155 4.33 13.76 -4.76
N VAL A 156 3.26 14.21 -4.11
CA VAL A 156 3.14 14.25 -2.65
C VAL A 156 2.83 12.84 -2.14
N GLY A 157 3.63 12.34 -1.19
CA GLY A 157 3.47 10.97 -0.66
C GLY A 157 4.09 9.88 -1.54
N GLY A 158 5.16 10.22 -2.27
CA GLY A 158 6.00 9.25 -2.97
C GLY A 158 5.44 8.73 -4.29
N LEU A 159 6.30 8.04 -5.03
CA LEU A 159 5.98 7.43 -6.32
C LEU A 159 4.95 6.31 -6.13
N ASN A 160 5.03 5.58 -5.00
CA ASN A 160 4.06 4.53 -4.67
C ASN A 160 2.64 5.10 -4.54
N GLY A 161 2.50 6.21 -3.80
CA GLY A 161 1.22 6.89 -3.62
C GLY A 161 0.65 7.42 -4.93
N TYR A 162 1.47 8.08 -5.74
CA TYR A 162 1.07 8.77 -6.96
C TYR A 162 0.75 7.82 -8.13
N TYR A 163 1.67 6.91 -8.48
CA TYR A 163 1.51 5.94 -9.57
C TYR A 163 0.82 4.63 -9.12
N GLY A 164 0.50 4.51 -7.84
CA GLY A 164 -0.14 3.32 -7.27
C GLY A 164 0.75 2.09 -7.40
N LEU A 165 2.05 2.23 -7.14
CA LEU A 165 3.01 1.15 -7.36
C LEU A 165 2.72 -0.05 -6.45
N VAL A 166 2.83 -1.24 -7.04
CA VAL A 166 2.69 -2.55 -6.37
C VAL A 166 3.71 -3.51 -6.96
N CYS A 167 4.11 -4.53 -6.21
CA CYS A 167 4.88 -5.64 -6.75
C CYS A 167 4.04 -6.91 -6.79
N GLU A 168 3.99 -7.54 -7.96
CA GLU A 168 3.16 -8.73 -8.21
C GLU A 168 3.88 -9.63 -9.22
N ASN A 169 4.04 -10.91 -8.88
CA ASN A 169 4.81 -11.89 -9.65
C ASN A 169 6.25 -11.41 -9.93
N ASN A 170 6.92 -10.93 -8.88
CA ASN A 170 8.28 -10.34 -8.86
C ASN A 170 8.49 -9.07 -9.72
N LYS A 171 7.45 -8.57 -10.42
CA LYS A 171 7.53 -7.35 -11.22
C LYS A 171 6.93 -6.15 -10.48
N LEU A 172 7.65 -5.03 -10.47
CA LEU A 172 7.10 -3.72 -10.12
C LEU A 172 6.06 -3.31 -11.18
N LYS A 173 4.87 -2.88 -10.74
CA LYS A 173 3.77 -2.46 -11.61
C LYS A 173 3.18 -1.13 -11.16
N ALA A 174 2.85 -0.26 -12.11
CA ALA A 174 1.97 0.87 -11.87
C ALA A 174 0.50 0.44 -11.91
N THR A 175 -0.36 1.19 -11.21
CA THR A 175 -1.84 0.99 -11.22
C THR A 175 -2.64 2.29 -11.34
N LYS A 176 -1.98 3.46 -11.33
CA LYS A 176 -2.56 4.78 -11.56
C LYS A 176 -1.78 5.50 -12.65
N TYR A 177 -2.52 6.25 -13.47
CA TYR A 177 -1.99 7.03 -14.60
C TYR A 177 -2.61 8.44 -14.52
N PRO A 178 -2.26 9.27 -13.52
CA PRO A 178 -3.04 10.48 -13.20
C PRO A 178 -3.09 11.52 -14.32
N LEU A 179 -2.13 11.47 -15.25
CA LEU A 179 -2.06 12.29 -16.46
C LEU A 179 -2.07 11.43 -17.74
N GLY A 180 -2.45 10.16 -17.64
CA GLY A 180 -2.42 9.20 -18.74
C GLY A 180 -1.02 8.72 -19.14
N ILE A 181 -0.91 8.24 -20.37
CA ILE A 181 0.32 7.76 -21.02
C ILE A 181 0.53 8.42 -22.39
N THR A 182 1.76 8.40 -22.89
CA THR A 182 2.13 8.68 -24.30
C THR A 182 2.89 7.49 -24.88
N THR A 183 2.78 7.24 -26.18
CA THR A 183 3.59 6.23 -26.89
C THR A 183 4.76 6.91 -27.62
N PHE A 184 5.70 6.13 -28.16
CA PHE A 184 6.82 6.66 -28.95
C PHE A 184 6.47 6.90 -30.43
N SER A 185 5.51 6.12 -30.96
CA SER A 185 5.10 6.13 -32.36
C SER A 185 3.85 7.02 -32.62
N GLY A 186 3.05 7.31 -31.58
CA GLY A 186 1.87 8.16 -31.63
C GLY A 186 2.04 9.52 -30.94
N SER A 187 1.39 10.56 -31.46
CA SER A 187 1.27 11.87 -30.79
C SER A 187 -0.06 11.97 -30.04
N GLY A 188 -0.06 11.86 -28.72
CA GLY A 188 -1.29 11.96 -27.93
C GLY A 188 -1.10 11.69 -26.45
N THR A 189 -2.17 11.93 -25.68
CA THR A 189 -2.27 11.53 -24.28
C THR A 189 -3.47 10.61 -24.14
N HIS A 190 -3.26 9.41 -23.59
CA HIS A 190 -4.26 8.35 -23.50
C HIS A 190 -4.53 7.99 -22.04
N GLY A 191 -5.80 7.83 -21.65
CA GLY A 191 -6.19 7.43 -20.28
C GLY A 191 -6.18 8.53 -19.22
N ALA A 192 -5.91 9.79 -19.57
CA ALA A 192 -5.97 10.94 -18.65
C ALA A 192 -7.41 11.31 -18.21
N ASP A 193 -8.42 10.70 -18.83
CA ASP A 193 -9.82 10.68 -18.37
C ASP A 193 -10.05 9.71 -17.19
N GLY A 194 -8.99 9.01 -16.76
CA GLY A 194 -9.03 7.99 -15.71
C GLY A 194 -9.39 6.58 -16.19
N SER A 195 -9.62 6.37 -17.50
CA SER A 195 -10.04 5.07 -18.06
C SER A 195 -9.01 3.95 -17.90
N PHE A 196 -7.76 4.26 -17.58
CA PHE A 196 -6.71 3.28 -17.25
C PHE A 196 -6.51 3.05 -15.75
N SER A 197 -7.26 3.74 -14.87
CA SER A 197 -7.13 3.57 -13.42
C SER A 197 -7.44 2.14 -12.98
N GLY A 198 -6.54 1.52 -12.20
CA GLY A 198 -6.68 0.14 -11.72
C GLY A 198 -6.25 -0.93 -12.72
N LYS A 199 -5.99 -0.59 -13.99
CA LYS A 199 -5.21 -1.45 -14.89
C LYS A 199 -3.78 -1.53 -14.40
N LYS A 200 -3.09 -2.64 -14.66
CA LYS A 200 -1.68 -2.84 -14.32
C LYS A 200 -0.76 -2.68 -15.53
N SER A 201 0.41 -2.10 -15.32
CA SER A 201 1.53 -2.10 -16.28
C SER A 201 2.79 -2.49 -15.55
N ALA A 202 3.45 -3.59 -15.94
CA ALA A 202 4.77 -3.88 -15.40
C ALA A 202 5.78 -2.88 -15.97
N LEU A 203 6.50 -2.20 -15.07
CA LEU A 203 7.49 -1.20 -15.46
C LEU A 203 8.74 -1.90 -16.00
N ASN A 204 9.28 -1.39 -17.10
CA ASN A 204 10.61 -1.79 -17.59
C ASN A 204 11.70 -0.83 -17.10
N GLN A 205 11.34 0.41 -16.75
CA GLN A 205 12.20 1.41 -16.17
C GLN A 205 11.43 2.33 -15.20
N LEU A 206 12.05 2.65 -14.08
CA LEU A 206 11.69 3.77 -13.20
C LEU A 206 12.97 4.54 -12.86
N THR A 207 13.03 5.82 -13.25
CA THR A 207 14.18 6.71 -13.00
C THR A 207 13.71 8.14 -12.72
N CYS A 208 14.60 9.05 -12.34
CA CYS A 208 14.31 10.47 -12.24
C CYS A 208 15.42 11.35 -12.85
N ASP A 209 15.04 12.37 -13.62
CA ASP A 209 15.94 13.36 -14.26
C ASP A 209 15.26 14.76 -14.30
#